data_AF-A0A7C1QTL3-F1
#
_entry.id   AF-A0A7C1QTL3-F1
#
_cell.length_a   1.000
_cell.length_b   1.000
_cell.length_c   1.000
_cell.angle_alpha   90.00
_cell.angle_beta   90.00
_cell.angle_gamma   90.00
#
_symmetry.space_group_name_H-M   'P 1'
#
loop_
_entity.id
_entity.type
_entity.pdbx_description
1 polymer ?
#
loop_
_entity_poly.entity_id
_entity_poly.type
_entity_poly.pdbx_seq_one_letter_code
_entity_poly.pdbx_strand_id
1 'polypeptide(L)'
;MLFQLDSTLLFVLWLILATVIVALIIYIVVLLLESKTRASDKKFMIILLAFIVVLLLPIVLNAIGSVLGAIGDALAGIRNAIDDGGSNFLVRLVPVVGFLILLILVKFLIDIPWDKSVWVSLLILFLLYIMYSLIPELYTFLGVGF
;
A
#
# COMPACT_ATOMS: atom_id res chain seq x y z
N MET A 1 -16.20 3.20 4.20
CA MET A 1 -15.32 4.16 4.90
C MET A 1 -15.05 3.66 6.31
N LEU A 2 -14.12 2.74 6.50
CA LEU A 2 -13.76 2.18 7.84
C LEU A 2 -13.05 3.19 8.77
N PHE A 3 -12.94 4.46 8.34
CA PHE A 3 -12.11 5.49 8.95
C PHE A 3 -12.89 6.79 9.22
N GLN A 4 -14.21 6.71 9.34
CA GLN A 4 -15.10 7.87 9.57
C GLN A 4 -15.82 7.85 10.93
N LEU A 5 -15.35 7.09 11.92
CA LEU A 5 -15.98 7.07 13.25
C LEU A 5 -15.24 8.01 14.22
N ASP A 6 -15.86 9.17 14.48
CA ASP A 6 -16.00 9.99 15.71
C ASP A 6 -14.93 10.00 16.84
N SER A 7 -13.77 9.36 16.70
CA SER A 7 -12.78 9.27 17.79
C SER A 7 -11.37 9.13 17.24
N THR A 8 -10.62 10.23 17.19
CA THR A 8 -9.18 10.29 16.85
C THR A 8 -8.36 9.21 17.58
N LEU A 9 -8.75 8.87 18.81
CA LEU A 9 -8.13 7.80 19.60
C LEU A 9 -8.20 6.42 18.91
N LEU A 10 -9.37 6.03 18.36
CA LEU A 10 -9.55 4.74 17.68
C LEU A 10 -8.71 4.69 16.40
N PHE A 11 -8.62 5.79 15.66
CA PHE A 11 -7.76 5.88 14.48
C PHE A 11 -6.28 5.66 14.84
N VAL A 12 -5.78 6.32 15.89
CA VAL A 12 -4.39 6.16 16.34
C VAL A 12 -4.12 4.73 16.81
N LEU A 13 -5.04 4.12 17.58
CA LEU A 13 -4.90 2.74 18.04
C LEU A 13 -4.86 1.75 16.87
N TRP A 14 -5.72 1.93 15.88
CA TRP A 14 -5.73 1.12 14.66
C TRP A 14 -4.45 1.28 13.84
N LEU A 15 -3.94 2.50 13.74
CA LEU A 15 -2.69 2.76 13.03
C LEU A 15 -1.50 2.06 13.68
N ILE A 16 -1.42 2.09 15.01
CA ILE A 16 -0.40 1.37 15.77
C ILE A 16 -0.54 -0.13 15.53
N LEU A 17 -1.76 -0.67 15.65
CA LEU A 17 -2.02 -2.10 15.45
C LEU A 17 -1.64 -2.56 14.03
N ALA A 18 -2.09 -1.83 13.00
CA ALA A 18 -1.77 -2.13 11.60
C ALA A 18 -0.25 -2.07 11.36
N THR A 19 0.43 -1.07 11.91
CA THR A 19 1.89 -0.94 11.80
C THR A 19 2.60 -2.13 12.43
N VAL A 20 2.18 -2.57 13.63
CA VAL A 20 2.76 -3.74 14.31
C VAL A 20 2.54 -5.01 13.49
N ILE A 21 1.33 -5.24 13.00
CA ILE A 21 1.00 -6.42 12.17
C ILE A 21 1.86 -6.43 10.91
N VAL A 22 1.90 -5.32 10.15
CA VAL A 22 2.70 -5.23 8.93
C VAL A 22 4.19 -5.41 9.24
N ALA A 23 4.71 -4.83 10.32
CA ALA A 23 6.10 -5.00 10.73
C ALA A 23 6.45 -6.47 11.04
N LEU A 24 5.59 -7.16 11.78
CA LEU A 24 5.78 -8.58 12.08
C LEU A 24 5.79 -9.43 10.82
N ILE A 25 4.90 -9.13 9.87
CA ILE A 25 4.86 -9.91 8.63
C ILE A 25 6.08 -9.63 7.76
N ILE A 26 6.48 -8.36 7.60
CA ILE A 26 7.72 -8.01 6.89
C ILE A 26 8.91 -8.74 7.51
N TYR A 27 8.99 -8.76 8.86
CA TYR A 27 10.05 -9.47 9.56
C TYR A 27 10.08 -10.96 9.23
N ILE A 28 8.92 -11.64 9.26
CA ILE A 28 8.81 -13.06 8.89
C ILE A 28 9.23 -13.27 7.44
N VAL A 29 8.76 -12.42 6.52
CA VAL A 29 9.07 -12.52 5.09
C VAL A 29 10.57 -12.34 4.84
N VAL A 30 11.21 -11.36 5.49
CA VAL A 30 12.67 -11.17 5.38
C VAL A 30 13.44 -12.35 5.99
N LEU A 31 12.96 -12.90 7.10
CA LEU A 31 13.55 -14.08 7.73
C LEU A 31 13.50 -15.31 6.81
N LEU A 32 12.39 -15.49 6.08
CA LEU A 32 12.18 -16.62 5.17
C LEU A 32 12.92 -16.47 3.83
N LEU A 33 12.95 -15.26 3.26
CA LEU A 33 13.49 -15.03 1.91
C LEU A 33 14.98 -14.71 1.87
N GLU A 34 15.50 -14.09 2.95
CA GLU A 34 16.89 -13.64 3.04
C GLU A 34 17.66 -14.40 4.12
N SER A 35 17.50 -14.05 5.40
CA SER A 35 18.16 -14.72 6.54
C SER A 35 17.70 -14.17 7.89
N LYS A 36 17.91 -14.97 8.96
CA LYS A 36 17.68 -14.56 10.35
C LYS A 36 18.57 -13.40 10.79
N THR A 37 19.83 -13.37 10.35
CA THR A 37 20.77 -12.28 10.68
C THR A 37 20.29 -10.96 10.09
N ARG A 38 19.92 -10.94 8.80
CA ARG A 38 19.43 -9.72 8.14
C ARG A 38 18.12 -9.21 8.77
N ALA A 39 17.18 -10.11 9.07
CA ALA A 39 15.93 -9.74 9.73
C ALA A 39 16.18 -9.09 11.11
N SER A 40 17.11 -9.64 11.89
CA SER A 40 17.49 -9.09 13.20
C SER A 40 18.20 -7.74 13.09
N ASP A 41 19.15 -7.61 12.16
CA ASP A 41 19.95 -6.38 11.99
C ASP A 41 19.10 -5.21 11.49
N LYS A 42 18.10 -5.51 10.64
CA LYS A 42 17.23 -4.51 10.02
C LYS A 42 15.89 -4.33 10.73
N LYS A 43 15.71 -4.87 11.95
CA LYS A 43 14.46 -4.79 12.72
C LYS A 43 13.87 -3.38 12.82
N PHE A 44 14.71 -2.37 13.06
CA PHE A 44 14.27 -0.97 13.13
C PHE A 44 13.84 -0.43 11.77
N MET A 45 14.56 -0.78 10.70
CA MET A 45 14.21 -0.41 9.33
C MET A 45 12.91 -1.09 8.87
N ILE A 46 12.66 -2.32 9.32
CA ILE A 46 11.42 -3.05 9.06
C ILE A 46 10.23 -2.35 9.74
N ILE A 47 10.38 -1.93 10.99
CA ILE A 47 9.34 -1.17 11.71
C ILE A 47 9.10 0.19 11.01
N LEU A 48 10.16 0.90 10.64
CA LEU A 48 10.05 2.16 9.91
C LEU A 48 9.35 1.96 8.55
N LEU A 49 9.71 0.91 7.81
CA LEU A 49 9.06 0.56 6.55
C LEU A 49 7.57 0.30 6.76
N ALA A 50 7.20 -0.51 7.76
CA ALA A 50 5.81 -0.79 8.07
C ALA A 50 5.01 0.49 8.37
N PHE A 51 5.61 1.41 9.14
CA PHE A 51 4.99 2.69 9.43
C PHE A 51 4.78 3.55 8.18
N ILE A 52 5.81 3.67 7.33
CA ILE A 52 5.71 4.39 6.04
C ILE A 52 4.63 3.77 5.16
N VAL A 53 4.56 2.45 5.09
CA VAL A 53 3.62 1.71 4.25
C VAL A 53 2.18 1.82 4.75
N VAL A 54 1.95 1.84 6.06
CA VAL A 54 0.61 1.94 6.65
C VAL A 54 0.10 3.38 6.65
N LEU A 55 0.96 4.36 6.93
CA LEU A 55 0.56 5.76 7.08
C LEU A 55 0.78 6.58 5.81
N LEU A 56 2.00 6.59 5.28
CA LEU A 56 2.39 7.54 4.23
C LEU A 56 2.01 7.04 2.84
N LEU A 57 2.18 5.74 2.56
CA LEU A 57 1.92 5.18 1.24
C LEU A 57 0.47 5.43 0.77
N PRO A 58 -0.59 5.25 1.57
CA PRO A 58 -1.95 5.56 1.12
C PRO A 58 -2.15 7.04 0.78
N ILE A 59 -1.54 7.95 1.54
CA ILE A 59 -1.62 9.40 1.28
C ILE A 59 -0.93 9.74 -0.05
N VAL A 60 0.28 9.20 -0.25
CA VAL A 60 1.05 9.39 -1.48
C VAL A 60 0.30 8.82 -2.70
N LEU A 61 -0.29 7.63 -2.58
CA LEU A 61 -1.05 7.02 -3.67
C LEU A 61 -2.33 7.77 -4.02
N ASN A 62 -3.04 8.31 -3.02
CA ASN A 62 -4.18 9.18 -3.28
C ASN A 62 -3.77 10.45 -4.02
N ALA A 63 -2.66 11.09 -3.61
CA ALA A 63 -2.15 12.27 -4.31
C ALA A 63 -1.75 11.96 -5.76
N ILE A 64 -1.05 10.85 -5.99
CA ILE A 64 -0.69 10.38 -7.34
C ILE A 64 -1.95 10.08 -8.15
N GLY A 65 -2.95 9.42 -7.55
CA GLY A 65 -4.23 9.15 -8.18
C GLY A 65 -4.98 10.41 -8.62
N SER A 66 -4.99 11.45 -7.78
CA SER A 66 -5.57 12.75 -8.13
C SER A 66 -4.85 13.41 -9.31
N VAL A 67 -3.51 13.38 -9.32
CA VAL A 67 -2.72 13.96 -10.43
C VAL A 67 -2.93 13.17 -11.73
N LEU A 68 -2.84 11.85 -11.68
CA LEU A 68 -3.09 10.98 -12.84
C LEU A 68 -4.54 11.09 -13.33
N GLY A 69 -5.47 11.27 -12.40
CA GLY A 69 -6.89 11.55 -12.65
C GLY A 69 -7.04 12.82 -13.48
N ALA A 70 -6.54 13.95 -12.98
CA ALA A 70 -6.62 15.24 -13.67
C ALA A 70 -6.00 15.21 -15.08
N ILE A 71 -4.84 14.57 -15.24
CA ILE A 71 -4.19 14.41 -16.55
C ILE A 71 -5.05 13.53 -17.46
N GLY A 72 -5.57 12.42 -16.94
CA GLY A 72 -6.39 11.50 -17.71
C GLY A 72 -7.73 12.07 -18.13
N ASP A 73 -8.35 12.91 -17.30
CA ASP A 73 -9.59 13.63 -17.63
C ASP A 73 -9.34 14.69 -18.70
N ALA A 74 -8.21 15.41 -18.63
CA ALA A 74 -7.82 16.35 -19.68
C ALA A 74 -7.62 15.65 -21.04
N LEU A 75 -6.95 14.49 -21.06
CA LEU A 75 -6.77 13.69 -22.27
C LEU A 75 -8.08 13.09 -22.80
N ALA A 76 -8.95 12.62 -21.89
CA ALA A 76 -10.27 12.14 -22.25
C ALA A 76 -11.12 13.27 -22.86
N GLY A 77 -11.04 14.49 -22.31
CA GLY A 77 -11.72 15.66 -22.85
C GLY A 77 -11.29 16.03 -24.27
N ILE A 78 -9.98 15.95 -24.56
CA ILE A 78 -9.46 16.17 -25.93
C ILE A 78 -9.97 15.10 -26.91
N ARG A 79 -10.04 13.84 -26.48
CA ARG A 79 -10.57 12.74 -27.32
C ARG A 79 -12.07 12.88 -27.56
N ASN A 80 -12.82 13.23 -26.52
CA ASN A 80 -14.26 13.43 -26.62
C ASN A 80 -14.62 14.60 -27.55
N ALA A 81 -13.75 15.59 -27.69
CA ALA A 81 -13.91 16.65 -28.68
C ALA A 81 -13.79 16.16 -30.15
N ILE A 82 -13.30 14.95 -30.38
CA ILE A 82 -13.10 14.36 -31.72
C ILE A 82 -14.10 13.23 -31.99
N ASP A 83 -14.25 12.26 -31.08
CA ASP A 83 -14.99 11.01 -31.33
C ASP A 83 -15.90 10.52 -30.18
N ASP A 84 -16.04 11.29 -29.10
CA ASP A 84 -16.85 10.96 -27.90
C ASP A 84 -16.53 9.59 -27.25
N GLY A 85 -15.35 9.01 -27.52
CA GLY A 85 -14.93 7.68 -27.04
C GLY A 85 -13.90 7.70 -25.90
N GLY A 86 -13.55 8.87 -25.38
CA GLY A 86 -12.52 9.10 -24.38
C GLY A 86 -12.92 8.66 -22.96
N SER A 87 -12.03 7.90 -22.31
CA SER A 87 -12.14 7.51 -20.91
C SER A 87 -10.80 7.65 -20.20
N ASN A 88 -10.84 7.92 -18.89
CA ASN A 88 -9.66 8.07 -18.06
C ASN A 88 -9.13 6.70 -17.61
N PHE A 89 -8.08 6.22 -18.29
CA PHE A 89 -7.40 4.98 -17.92
C PHE A 89 -6.15 5.19 -17.06
N LEU A 90 -5.66 6.43 -16.92
CA LEU A 90 -4.41 6.75 -16.24
C LEU A 90 -4.45 6.44 -14.74
N VAL A 91 -5.62 6.60 -14.10
CA VAL A 91 -5.81 6.24 -12.69
C VAL A 91 -5.55 4.75 -12.44
N ARG A 92 -5.69 3.87 -13.45
CA ARG A 92 -5.40 2.43 -13.32
C ARG A 92 -3.91 2.14 -13.11
N LEU A 93 -3.02 3.11 -13.33
CA LEU A 93 -1.59 2.96 -13.08
C LEU A 93 -1.19 3.20 -11.61
N VAL A 94 -2.08 3.75 -10.77
CA VAL A 94 -1.79 4.02 -9.35
C VAL A 94 -1.26 2.79 -8.59
N PRO A 95 -1.83 1.57 -8.72
CA PRO A 95 -1.29 0.39 -8.05
C PRO A 95 0.11 0.01 -8.53
N VAL A 96 0.41 0.21 -9.83
CA VAL A 96 1.74 -0.05 -10.40
C VAL A 96 2.77 0.91 -9.81
N VAL A 97 2.43 2.20 -9.73
CA VAL A 97 3.29 3.21 -9.10
C VAL A 97 3.50 2.89 -7.61
N GLY A 98 2.45 2.45 -6.90
CA GLY A 98 2.58 2.03 -5.51
C GLY A 98 3.48 0.83 -5.30
N PHE A 99 3.39 -0.16 -6.19
CA PHE A 99 4.34 -1.28 -6.20
C PHE A 99 5.78 -0.80 -6.41
N LEU A 100 6.03 0.10 -7.36
CA LEU A 100 7.38 0.60 -7.63
C LEU A 100 7.96 1.41 -6.45
N ILE A 101 7.14 2.23 -5.80
CA ILE A 101 7.54 2.97 -4.58
C ILE A 101 7.90 1.96 -3.48
N LEU A 102 7.02 0.99 -3.24
CA LEU A 102 7.25 -0.04 -2.22
C LEU A 102 8.52 -0.85 -2.50
N LEU A 103 8.77 -1.19 -3.76
CA LEU A 103 9.96 -1.91 -4.19
C LEU A 103 11.24 -1.13 -3.86
N ILE A 104 11.26 0.16 -4.16
CA ILE A 104 12.38 1.05 -3.83
C ILE A 104 12.58 1.13 -2.32
N LEU A 105 11.49 1.32 -1.56
CA LEU A 105 11.57 1.39 -0.09
C LEU A 105 12.12 0.08 0.51
N VAL A 106 11.60 -1.07 0.08
CA VAL A 106 12.10 -2.39 0.50
C VAL A 106 13.58 -2.55 0.17
N LYS A 107 13.98 -2.24 -1.07
CA LYS A 107 15.36 -2.38 -1.54
C LYS A 107 16.34 -1.59 -0.70
N PHE A 108 16.01 -0.34 -0.37
CA PHE A 108 16.95 0.58 0.30
C PHE A 108 16.87 0.53 1.83
N LEU A 109 15.68 0.36 2.43
CA LEU A 109 15.56 0.27 3.88
C LEU A 109 16.06 -1.08 4.42
N ILE A 110 15.67 -2.19 3.78
CA ILE A 110 16.05 -3.54 4.24
C ILE A 110 17.43 -3.92 3.68
N ASP A 111 17.86 -3.31 2.58
CA ASP A 111 19.14 -3.57 1.93
C ASP A 111 19.28 -5.05 1.52
N ILE A 112 18.42 -5.52 0.64
CA ILE A 112 18.46 -6.92 0.14
C ILE A 112 18.64 -6.93 -1.38
N PRO A 113 19.05 -8.05 -1.99
CA PRO A 113 19.14 -8.18 -3.44
C PRO A 113 17.83 -7.83 -4.17
N TRP A 114 17.91 -7.40 -5.43
CA TRP A 114 16.72 -6.94 -6.18
C TRP A 114 15.71 -8.06 -6.42
N ASP A 115 16.19 -9.28 -6.70
CA ASP A 115 15.36 -10.48 -6.84
C ASP A 115 14.52 -10.73 -5.58
N LYS A 116 15.14 -10.64 -4.40
CA LYS A 116 14.44 -10.79 -3.11
C LYS A 116 13.52 -9.62 -2.81
N SER A 117 13.96 -8.40 -3.12
CA SER A 117 13.18 -7.16 -2.93
C SER A 117 11.84 -7.22 -3.65
N VAL A 118 11.81 -7.76 -4.88
CA VAL A 118 10.57 -7.93 -5.65
C VAL A 118 9.58 -8.84 -4.91
N TRP A 119 10.03 -10.01 -4.45
CA TRP A 119 9.18 -10.95 -3.73
C TRP A 119 8.68 -10.40 -2.40
N VAL A 120 9.56 -9.75 -1.63
CA VAL A 120 9.19 -9.10 -0.37
C VAL A 120 8.13 -8.03 -0.61
N SER A 121 8.31 -7.20 -1.64
CA SER A 121 7.37 -6.12 -1.98
C SER A 121 6.01 -6.64 -2.44
N LEU A 122 5.99 -7.69 -3.26
CA LEU A 122 4.75 -8.33 -3.71
C LEU A 122 3.97 -8.92 -2.53
N LEU A 123 4.67 -9.60 -1.60
CA LEU A 123 4.04 -10.16 -0.40
C LEU A 123 3.47 -9.04 0.49
N ILE A 124 4.23 -7.96 0.70
CA ILE A 124 3.73 -6.81 1.46
C ILE A 124 2.49 -6.25 0.79
N LEU A 125 2.52 -5.99 -0.52
CA LEU A 125 1.39 -5.41 -1.25
C LEU A 125 0.15 -6.31 -1.18
N PHE A 126 0.34 -7.63 -1.31
CA PHE A 126 -0.74 -8.61 -1.15
C PHE A 126 -1.36 -8.57 0.25
N LEU A 127 -0.56 -8.41 1.29
CA LEU A 127 -1.05 -8.33 2.67
C LEU A 127 -1.76 -7.01 2.95
N LEU A 128 -1.24 -5.89 2.43
CA LEU A 128 -1.94 -4.61 2.51
C LEU A 128 -3.30 -4.70 1.81
N TYR A 129 -3.38 -5.37 0.66
CA TYR A 129 -4.65 -5.62 -0.02
C TYR A 129 -5.63 -6.44 0.85
N ILE A 130 -5.15 -7.51 1.50
CA ILE A 130 -5.99 -8.28 2.43
C ILE A 130 -6.48 -7.38 3.59
N MET A 131 -5.59 -6.60 4.19
CA MET A 131 -5.90 -5.75 5.34
C MET A 131 -6.86 -4.61 5.02
N TYR A 132 -6.67 -3.93 3.89
CA TYR A 132 -7.40 -2.71 3.54
C TYR A 132 -8.61 -2.93 2.63
N SER A 133 -8.72 -4.08 1.97
CA SER A 133 -9.84 -4.38 1.06
C SER A 133 -10.61 -5.62 1.52
N LEU A 134 -9.94 -6.77 1.62
CA LEU A 134 -10.61 -8.06 1.83
C LEU A 134 -11.28 -8.16 3.22
N ILE A 135 -10.57 -7.81 4.30
CA ILE A 135 -11.13 -7.85 5.67
C ILE A 135 -12.33 -6.91 5.81
N PRO A 136 -12.26 -5.64 5.37
CA PRO A 136 -13.41 -4.74 5.30
C PRO A 136 -14.62 -5.34 4.56
N GLU A 137 -14.41 -5.88 3.37
CA GLU A 137 -15.49 -6.44 2.55
C GLU A 137 -16.10 -7.69 3.18
N LEU A 138 -15.29 -8.57 3.79
CA LEU A 138 -15.77 -9.72 4.57
C LEU A 138 -16.60 -9.29 5.77
N TYR A 139 -16.19 -8.23 6.46
CA TYR A 139 -16.92 -7.69 7.60
C TYR A 139 -18.31 -7.15 7.18
N THR A 140 -18.37 -6.47 6.03
CA THR A 140 -19.64 -6.04 5.41
C THR A 140 -20.48 -7.22 4.94
N PHE A 141 -19.87 -8.21 4.28
CA PHE A 141 -20.57 -9.38 3.74
C PHE A 141 -21.16 -10.27 4.84
N LEU A 142 -20.45 -10.48 5.95
CA LEU A 142 -20.88 -11.30 7.07
C LEU A 142 -21.94 -10.60 7.96
N GLY A 143 -22.35 -9.37 7.63
CA GLY A 143 -23.37 -8.63 8.37
C GLY A 143 -22.97 -8.26 9.79
N VAL A 144 -21.66 -8.27 10.10
CA VAL A 144 -21.12 -7.89 11.42
C VAL A 144 -20.93 -6.36 11.48
N GLY A 145 -20.90 -5.68 10.33
CA GLY A 145 -20.95 -4.22 10.25
C GLY A 145 -22.37 -3.70 10.29
N PHE A 146 -22.72 -3.05 11.41
CA PHE A 146 -23.80 -2.06 11.45
C PHE A 146 -23.45 -0.83 10.62
#